data_AF-A0A4V3H3T3-F1
#
_entry.id   AF-A0A4V3H3T3-F1
#
_cell.length_a   1.000
_cell.length_b   1.000
_cell.length_c   1.000
_cell.angle_alpha   90.00
_cell.angle_beta   90.00
_cell.angle_gamma   90.00
#
_symmetry.space_group_name_H-M   'P 1'
#
loop_
_entity.id
_entity.type
_entity.pdbx_description
1 polymer ?
#
loop_
_entity_poly.entity_id
_entity_poly.type
_entity_poly.pdbx_seq_one_letter_code
_entity_poly.pdbx_strand_id
1 'polypeptide(L)' 'MNEKRQTDRNVPTGTVGDPGVRLVSSEALLPAGRTLHIEHRGEIYMLRKTRSGKLILTK' A
#
# COMPACT_ATOMS: atom_id res chain seq x y z
N MET A 1 16.34 30.43 5.74
CA MET A 1 16.81 29.32 4.88
C MET A 1 17.59 28.38 5.79
N ASN A 2 17.22 27.15 6.13
CA ASN A 2 16.31 26.13 5.60
C ASN A 2 15.85 25.18 6.74
N GLU A 3 15.08 24.13 6.40
CA GLU A 3 14.88 22.87 7.18
C GLU A 3 13.70 22.74 8.15
N LYS A 4 12.47 22.81 7.62
CA LYS A 4 11.37 21.99 8.16
C LYS A 4 10.57 21.34 7.03
N ARG A 5 11.17 20.35 6.36
CA ARG A 5 10.42 19.31 5.63
C ARG A 5 10.53 18.00 6.41
N GLN A 6 9.95 18.00 7.61
CA GLN A 6 9.70 16.78 8.34
C GLN A 6 8.26 16.38 7.98
N THR A 7 8.10 15.78 6.79
CA THR A 7 6.90 15.00 6.50
C THR A 7 6.95 13.79 7.40
N ASP A 8 6.14 13.84 8.46
CA ASP A 8 5.62 12.75 9.27
C ASP A 8 5.92 11.36 8.69
N ARG A 9 7.03 10.76 9.11
CA ARG A 9 7.31 9.33 8.92
C ARG A 9 6.60 8.50 10.00
N ASN A 10 5.32 8.77 10.23
CA ASN A 10 4.53 7.95 11.12
C ASN A 10 3.81 6.87 10.32
N VAL A 11 4.55 5.81 9.93
CA VAL A 11 3.92 4.57 9.45
C VAL A 11 4.06 3.55 10.59
N PRO A 12 2.97 3.24 11.32
CA PRO A 12 3.02 2.22 12.35
C PRO A 12 3.31 0.88 11.67
N THR A 13 4.48 0.34 11.94
CA THR A 13 4.92 -0.97 11.46
C THR A 13 4.97 -1.90 12.68
N GLY A 14 4.00 -2.81 12.80
CA GLY A 14 3.97 -3.86 13.84
C GLY A 14 2.80 -4.82 13.58
N THR A 15 3.05 -5.92 12.88
CA THR A 15 3.27 -7.32 13.33
C THR A 15 1.98 -8.05 13.69
N VAL A 16 1.55 -8.97 12.82
CA VAL A 16 0.63 -10.04 13.20
C VAL A 16 1.30 -11.40 12.97
N GLY A 17 2.01 -11.85 14.00
CA GLY A 17 2.14 -13.25 14.41
C GLY A 17 2.99 -14.23 13.62
N ASP A 18 3.35 -13.98 12.36
CA ASP A 18 4.10 -14.96 11.55
C ASP A 18 5.35 -14.33 10.89
N PRO A 19 6.54 -14.93 11.04
CA PRO A 19 7.80 -14.39 10.51
C PRO A 19 7.85 -14.30 8.97
N GLY A 20 6.84 -14.82 8.24
CA GLY A 20 6.72 -14.69 6.79
C GLY A 20 5.71 -13.63 6.31
N VAL A 21 4.93 -13.00 7.20
CA VAL A 21 3.83 -12.13 6.78
C VAL A 21 4.15 -10.66 6.99
N ARG A 22 4.33 -9.93 5.89
CA ARG A 22 4.47 -8.47 5.90
C ARG A 22 3.10 -7.80 5.91
N LEU A 23 2.75 -7.15 7.03
CA LEU A 23 1.60 -6.26 7.09
C LEU A 23 1.95 -4.90 6.45
N VAL A 24 1.12 -4.45 5.51
CA VAL A 24 1.26 -3.14 4.85
C VAL A 24 -0.08 -2.42 4.84
N SER A 25 -0.10 -1.15 5.23
CA SER A 25 -1.29 -0.32 5.17
C SER A 25 -1.73 -0.08 3.73
N SER A 26 -3.05 -0.12 3.49
CA SER A 26 -3.62 0.13 2.15
C SER A 26 -3.22 1.48 1.54
N GLU A 27 -3.05 2.51 2.38
CA GLU A 27 -2.64 3.87 1.95
C GLU A 27 -1.19 3.90 1.46
N ALA A 28 -0.33 3.04 2.01
CA ALA A 28 1.06 2.91 1.57
C ALA A 28 1.17 2.21 0.21
N LEU A 29 0.23 1.30 -0.09
CA LEU A 29 0.14 0.60 -1.38
C LEU A 29 -0.54 1.45 -2.47
N LEU A 30 -1.49 2.31 -2.08
CA LEU A 30 -2.31 3.10 -2.98
C LEU A 30 -2.19 4.60 -2.64
N PRO A 31 -1.02 5.22 -2.83
CA PRO A 31 -0.84 6.63 -2.52
C PRO A 31 -1.83 7.48 -3.34
N ALA A 32 -2.51 8.40 -2.66
CA ALA A 32 -3.55 9.27 -3.23
C ALA A 32 -4.79 8.55 -3.79
N GLY A 33 -5.12 7.34 -3.28
CA GLY A 33 -6.32 6.61 -3.69
C GLY A 33 -6.26 6.06 -5.12
N ARG A 34 -5.04 5.94 -5.66
CA ARG A 34 -4.78 5.40 -6.99
C ARG A 34 -4.88 3.88 -7.01
N THR A 35 -4.49 3.34 -8.15
CA THR A 35 -4.35 1.94 -8.47
C THR A 35 -2.87 1.53 -8.37
N LEU A 36 -2.59 0.31 -7.90
CA LEU A 36 -1.26 -0.31 -7.92
C LEU A 36 -1.25 -1.45 -8.96
N HIS A 37 -0.30 -1.41 -9.90
CA HIS A 37 -0.02 -2.53 -10.77
C HIS A 37 1.05 -3.44 -10.14
N ILE A 38 0.81 -4.74 -10.18
CA ILE A 38 1.66 -5.77 -9.61
C ILE A 38 1.96 -6.74 -10.73
N GLU A 39 3.22 -6.85 -11.13
CA GLU A 39 3.63 -7.96 -12.00
C GLU A 39 3.75 -9.23 -11.16
N HIS A 40 3.10 -10.30 -11.60
CA HIS A 40 3.21 -11.61 -11.00
C HIS A 40 3.26 -12.67 -12.09
N ARG A 41 4.40 -13.38 -12.18
CA ARG A 41 4.64 -14.44 -13.18
C ARG A 41 4.42 -13.97 -14.62
N GLY A 42 4.82 -12.74 -14.94
CA GLY A 42 4.66 -12.15 -16.27
C GLY A 42 3.25 -11.62 -16.56
N GLU A 43 2.31 -11.72 -15.62
CA GLU A 43 0.98 -11.13 -15.73
C GLU A 43 0.89 -9.86 -14.89
N ILE A 44 0.16 -8.86 -15.37
CA ILE A 44 -0.08 -7.64 -14.61
C ILE A 44 -1.41 -7.78 -13.88
N TYR A 45 -1.36 -7.64 -12.56
CA TYR A 45 -2.52 -7.53 -11.71
C TYR A 45 -2.68 -6.08 -11.25
N MET A 46 -3.90 -5.71 -10.90
CA MET A 46 -4.30 -4.38 -10.55
C MET A 46 -5.00 -4.40 -9.20
N LEU A 47 -4.35 -3.83 -8.18
CA LEU A 47 -4.96 -3.58 -6.87
C LEU A 47 -5.57 -2.18 -6.86
N ARG A 48 -6.86 -2.07 -6.54
CA ARG A 48 -7.55 -0.78 -6.43
C ARG A 48 -8.55 -0.75 -5.27
N LYS A 49 -8.86 0.45 -4.78
CA LYS A 49 -9.96 0.68 -3.84
C LYS A 49 -11.27 0.87 -4.62
N THR A 50 -12.33 0.20 -4.19
CA THR A 50 -13.68 0.37 -4.73
C THR A 50 -14.35 1.60 -4.12
N ARG A 51 -15.46 2.07 -4.73
CA ARG A 51 -16.29 3.15 -4.16
C ARG A 51 -16.78 2.84 -2.74
N SER A 52 -17.03 1.56 -2.46
CA SER A 52 -17.43 1.06 -1.13
C SER A 52 -16.28 0.95 -0.13
N GLY A 53 -15.06 1.35 -0.53
CA GLY A 53 -13.87 1.35 0.33
C GLY A 53 -13.12 0.04 0.44
N LYS A 54 -13.60 -1.05 -0.20
CA LYS A 54 -12.91 -2.35 -0.22
C LYS A 54 -11.76 -2.37 -1.21
N LEU A 55 -10.71 -3.12 -0.92
CA LEU A 55 -9.64 -3.41 -1.87
C LEU A 55 -10.03 -4.59 -2.77
N ILE A 56 -9.78 -4.47 -4.07
CA ILE A 56 -9.94 -5.55 -5.04
C ILE A 56 -8.68 -5.70 -5.87
N LEU A 57 -8.29 -6.96 -6.11
CA LEU A 57 -7.22 -7.33 -7.03
C LEU A 57 -7.88 -7.92 -8.27
N THR A 58 -7.62 -7.33 -9.43
CA THR A 58 -8.05 -7.85 -10.73
C THR A 58 -6.84 -8.18 -11.58
N LYS A 59 -6.99 -9.09 -12.53
CA LYS A 59 -6.05 -9.20 -13.66
C LYS A 59 -6.33 -8.08 -14.66
#